data_AF-A0A4Q3ZGD0-F1
#
_entry.id   AF-A0A4Q3ZGD0-F1
#
_cell.length_a   1.000
_cell.length_b   1.000
_cell.length_c   1.000
_cell.angle_alpha   90.00
_cell.angle_beta   90.00
_cell.angle_gamma   90.00
#
_symmetry.space_group_name_H-M   'P 1'
#
loop_
_entity.id
_entity.type
_entity.pdbx_description
1 polymer ?
#
loop_
_entity_poly.entity_id
_entity_poly.type
_entity_poly.pdbx_seq_one_letter_code
_entity_poly.pdbx_strand_id
1 'polypeptide(L)' 'PGGLRLRFTGTSMAAPAVVNLAAKMLALDPALTPPEVIRMIIAGADTSPDGRLHVINPKASIGMLPQRR' A
#
# COMPACT_ATOMS: atom_id res chain seq x y z
N PRO A 1 -0.88 -13.04 -20.97
CA PRO A 1 -0.62 -14.28 -21.75
C PRO A 1 0.68 -14.13 -22.56
N GLY A 2 1.74 -14.88 -22.20
CA GLY A 2 3.05 -14.84 -22.87
C GLY A 2 4.27 -14.80 -21.94
N GLY A 3 4.08 -14.55 -20.63
CA GLY A 3 5.17 -14.62 -19.63
C GLY A 3 6.25 -13.52 -19.72
N LEU A 4 6.16 -12.63 -20.71
CA LEU A 4 7.12 -11.54 -20.93
C LEU A 4 7.05 -10.50 -19.81
N ARG A 5 8.21 -10.08 -19.30
CA ARG A 5 8.34 -8.95 -18.38
C ARG A 5 8.61 -7.68 -19.16
N LEU A 6 7.71 -6.71 -19.05
CA LEU A 6 7.80 -5.41 -19.72
C LEU A 6 7.87 -4.31 -18.67
N ARG A 7 8.69 -3.28 -18.93
CA ARG A 7 8.73 -2.08 -18.09
C ARG A 7 7.67 -1.10 -18.57
N PHE A 8 6.83 -0.66 -17.65
CA PHE A 8 5.85 0.40 -17.86
C PHE A 8 6.00 1.46 -16.77
N THR A 9 5.62 2.70 -17.09
CA THR A 9 5.69 3.85 -16.18
C THR A 9 4.35 4.59 -16.17
N GLY A 10 4.07 5.30 -15.08
CA GLY A 10 2.89 6.16 -14.95
C GLY A 10 2.00 5.81 -13.76
N THR A 11 0.99 6.64 -13.52
CA THR A 11 0.03 6.50 -12.41
C THR A 11 -0.75 5.20 -12.49
N SER A 12 -0.99 4.67 -13.70
CA SER A 12 -1.58 3.36 -13.95
C SER A 12 -0.78 2.20 -13.34
N MET A 13 0.53 2.37 -13.13
CA MET A 13 1.38 1.39 -12.45
C MET A 13 1.51 1.65 -10.95
N ALA A 14 1.26 2.88 -10.50
CA ALA A 14 1.25 3.24 -9.08
C ALA A 14 -0.03 2.75 -8.39
N ALA A 15 -1.20 2.96 -9.00
CA ALA A 15 -2.50 2.53 -8.45
C ALA A 15 -2.54 1.03 -8.08
N PRO A 16 -2.15 0.07 -8.95
CA PRO A 16 -2.16 -1.35 -8.59
C PRO A 16 -1.18 -1.70 -7.47
N ALA A 17 -0.11 -0.94 -7.26
CA ALA A 17 0.80 -1.15 -6.13
C ALA A 17 0.14 -0.80 -4.79
N VAL A 18 -0.63 0.31 -4.74
CA VAL A 18 -1.43 0.70 -3.57
C VAL A 18 -2.55 -0.32 -3.31
N VAL A 19 -3.25 -0.76 -4.37
CA VAL A 19 -4.31 -1.79 -4.27
C VAL A 19 -3.76 -3.09 -3.70
N ASN A 20 -2.59 -3.54 -4.15
CA ASN A 20 -1.95 -4.74 -3.62
C ASN A 20 -1.58 -4.61 -2.13
N LEU A 21 -1.16 -3.43 -1.67
CA LEU A 21 -0.93 -3.18 -0.24
C LEU A 21 -2.24 -3.29 0.55
N ALA A 22 -3.29 -2.58 0.13
CA ALA A 22 -4.60 -2.64 0.78
C ALA A 22 -5.15 -4.08 0.85
N ALA A 23 -5.05 -4.83 -0.25
CA ALA A 23 -5.49 -6.22 -0.30
C ALA A 23 -4.72 -7.12 0.68
N LYS A 24 -3.40 -6.93 0.82
CA LYS A 24 -2.60 -7.66 1.81
C LYS A 24 -3.00 -7.32 3.24
N MET A 25 -3.30 -6.07 3.52
CA MET A 25 -3.77 -5.67 4.86
C MET A 25 -5.10 -6.33 5.20
N LEU A 26 -6.06 -6.33 4.27
CA LEU A 26 -7.35 -7.03 4.43
C LEU A 26 -7.19 -8.55 4.52
N ALA A 27 -6.21 -9.13 3.84
CA ALA A 27 -5.91 -10.56 3.96
C ALA A 27 -5.32 -10.93 5.33
N LEU A 28 -4.57 -10.02 5.95
CA LEU A 28 -3.98 -10.20 7.29
C LEU A 28 -4.99 -9.92 8.41
N ASP A 29 -5.82 -8.90 8.27
CA ASP A 29 -6.92 -8.58 9.19
C ASP A 29 -8.20 -8.26 8.39
N PRO A 30 -9.09 -9.25 8.19
CA PRO A 30 -10.35 -9.07 7.45
C PRO A 30 -11.36 -8.16 8.16
N ALA A 31 -11.16 -7.84 9.45
CA ALA A 31 -12.06 -6.99 10.22
C ALA A 31 -11.76 -5.49 10.02
N LEU A 32 -10.71 -5.14 9.26
CA LEU A 32 -10.41 -3.75 8.92
C LEU A 32 -11.49 -3.14 8.04
N THR A 33 -11.85 -1.90 8.37
CA THR A 33 -12.70 -1.07 7.54
C THR A 33 -11.88 -0.32 6.48
N PRO A 34 -12.48 0.08 5.34
CA PRO A 34 -11.78 0.87 4.34
C PRO A 34 -11.11 2.15 4.88
N PRO A 35 -11.75 2.93 5.77
CA PRO A 35 -11.09 4.10 6.37
C PRO A 35 -9.86 3.75 7.21
N GLU A 36 -9.84 2.64 7.93
CA GLU A 36 -8.66 2.20 8.70
C GLU A 36 -7.50 1.81 7.78
N VAL A 37 -7.78 1.09 6.69
CA VAL A 37 -6.79 0.74 5.67
C VAL A 37 -6.19 2.00 5.06
N ILE A 38 -7.03 2.95 4.63
CA ILE A 38 -6.56 4.22 4.03
C ILE A 38 -5.68 4.99 5.02
N ARG A 39 -6.11 5.11 6.28
CA ARG A 39 -5.34 5.83 7.32
C ARG A 39 -3.96 5.23 7.52
N MET A 40 -3.85 3.90 7.64
CA MET A 40 -2.56 3.22 7.82
C MET A 40 -1.66 3.28 6.58
N ILE A 41 -2.23 3.27 5.36
CA ILE A 41 -1.44 3.45 4.14
C ILE A 41 -0.85 4.86 4.08
N ILE A 42 -1.65 5.90 4.41
CA ILE A 42 -1.18 7.29 4.42
C ILE A 42 -0.17 7.52 5.55
N ALA A 43 -0.49 7.09 6.77
CA ALA A 43 0.37 7.29 7.95
C ALA A 43 1.68 6.52 7.86
N GLY A 44 1.67 5.35 7.21
CA GLY A 44 2.88 4.56 6.98
C GLY A 44 3.71 5.02 5.79
N ALA A 45 3.24 5.92 4.94
CA ALA A 45 3.97 6.34 3.75
C ALA A 45 5.21 7.18 4.10
N ASP A 46 6.30 6.96 3.36
CA ASP A 46 7.48 7.81 3.43
C ASP A 46 7.22 9.13 2.70
N THR A 47 7.88 10.20 3.14
CA THR A 47 7.88 11.47 2.40
C THR A 47 9.02 11.46 1.38
N SER A 48 8.75 11.86 0.14
CA SER A 48 9.79 12.00 -0.88
C SER A 48 10.86 13.01 -0.47
N PRO A 49 12.09 12.93 -1.02
CA PRO A 49 13.17 13.86 -0.65
C PRO A 49 12.83 15.34 -0.86
N ASP A 50 11.95 15.66 -1.82
CA ASP A 50 11.46 17.00 -2.10
C ASP A 50 10.25 17.41 -1.26
N GLY A 51 9.76 16.54 -0.38
CA GLY A 51 8.64 16.82 0.53
C GLY A 51 7.25 16.72 -0.10
N ARG A 52 7.14 16.39 -1.39
CA ARG A 52 5.90 16.59 -2.16
C ARG A 52 5.02 15.35 -2.28
N LEU A 53 5.59 14.16 -2.15
CA LEU A 53 4.90 12.91 -2.42
C LEU A 53 4.89 12.01 -1.19
N HIS A 54 3.74 11.36 -1.00
CA HIS A 54 3.64 10.19 -0.14
C HIS A 54 4.01 8.94 -0.94
N VAL A 55 5.14 8.33 -0.59
CA VAL A 55 5.63 7.09 -1.20
C VAL A 55 5.19 5.93 -0.32
N ILE A 56 4.35 5.03 -0.84
CA ILE A 56 3.85 3.91 -0.05
C ILE A 56 4.99 3.07 0.53
N ASN A 57 4.91 2.74 1.81
CA ASN A 57 5.84 1.86 2.49
C ASN A 57 5.07 0.68 3.10
N PRO A 58 4.98 -0.45 2.37
CA PRO A 58 4.22 -1.62 2.80
C PRO A 58 4.59 -2.13 4.19
N LYS A 59 5.88 -2.07 4.55
CA LYS A 59 6.36 -2.59 5.83
C LYS A 59 5.86 -1.72 6.98
N ALA A 60 5.95 -0.41 6.84
CA ALA A 60 5.45 0.54 7.84
C ALA A 60 3.92 0.43 7.98
N SER A 61 3.17 0.42 6.88
CA SER A 61 1.70 0.31 6.92
C SER A 61 1.21 -1.00 7.53
N ILE A 62 1.83 -2.14 7.20
CA ILE A 62 1.47 -3.44 7.81
C ILE A 62 1.87 -3.47 9.29
N GLY A 63 2.97 -2.83 9.67
CA GLY A 63 3.41 -2.73 11.07
C GLY A 63 2.41 -2.01 11.99
N MET A 64 1.46 -1.25 11.42
CA MET A 64 0.40 -0.56 12.16
C MET A 64 -0.83 -1.43 12.42
N LEU A 65 -0.88 -2.67 11.90
CA LEU A 65 -2.02 -3.55 12.11
C LEU A 65 -2.28 -3.82 13.60
N PRO A 66 -3.54 -3.80 14.05
CA PRO A 66 -3.88 -4.16 15.41
C PRO A 66 -3.41 -5.57 15.76
N GLN A 67 -2.80 -5.75 16.93
CA GLN A 67 -2.48 -7.07 17.45
C GLN A 67 -3.73 -7.70 18.05
N ARG A 68 -4.58 -8.27 17.20
CA ARG A 68 -5.77 -9.03 17.61
C ARG A 68 -5.39 -10.50 17.72
N ARG A 69 -5.64 -11.09 18.89
CA ARG A 69 -5.34 -12.49 19.21
C ARG A 69 -6.35 -13.43 18.56
#